data_AF-A0A7S3FF57-F1
#
_entry.id   AF-A0A7S3FF57-F1
#
_cell.length_a   1.000
_cell.length_b   1.000
_cell.length_c   1.000
_cell.angle_alpha   90.00
_cell.angle_beta   90.00
_cell.angle_gamma   90.00
#
_symmetry.space_group_name_H-M   'P 1'
#
loop_
_entity.id
_entity.type
_entity.pdbx_description
1 polymer ?
#
loop_
_entity_poly.entity_id
_entity_poly.type
_entity_poly.pdbx_seq_one_letter_code
_entity_poly.pdbx_strand_id
1 'polypeptide(L)'
;IRFSEALCDQFDAFYSRPDTFSLGVCNGCQLEALLGWVGNPEAGAPRLSDERQPRFVHNDSGRFECRYVGVGVEDGSPSVLLEGMGGATLGVWVAHGEGRAYFPDITLLAEAEAKGLACLRYVDESGAATEAYPQNPNGSPAGIAGLCSADGRHLAMMPHPERCYLHWQLPHIPRELGWDPKAPSPWLRMFQNARTFLDTM
;
A
#
# COMPACT_ATOMS: atom_id res chain seq x y z
N ILE A 1 -12.37 -7.73 -15.82
CA ILE A 1 -12.51 -6.26 -15.83
C ILE A 1 -12.11 -5.72 -17.21
N ARG A 2 -10.83 -5.74 -17.58
CA ARG A 2 -10.33 -5.10 -18.82
C ARG A 2 -10.85 -5.68 -20.15
N PHE A 3 -11.25 -6.95 -20.17
CA PHE A 3 -11.77 -7.61 -21.39
C PHE A 3 -13.30 -7.56 -21.53
N SER A 4 -13.98 -6.81 -20.66
CA SER A 4 -15.42 -6.56 -20.74
C SER A 4 -15.61 -5.05 -20.78
N GLU A 5 -16.08 -4.52 -21.90
CA GLU A 5 -16.33 -3.09 -22.11
C GLU A 5 -17.16 -2.49 -20.98
N ALA A 6 -18.31 -3.12 -20.68
CA ALA A 6 -19.19 -2.68 -19.59
C ALA A 6 -18.51 -2.62 -18.21
N LEU A 7 -17.63 -3.57 -17.88
CA LEU A 7 -16.89 -3.55 -16.61
C LEU A 7 -15.73 -2.53 -16.64
N CYS A 8 -15.08 -2.35 -17.78
CA CYS A 8 -14.03 -1.36 -17.93
C CYS A 8 -14.60 0.03 -17.69
N ASP A 9 -15.71 0.36 -18.37
CA ASP A 9 -16.40 1.66 -18.25
C ASP A 9 -16.83 1.96 -16.82
N GLN A 10 -17.37 0.96 -16.09
CA GLN A 10 -17.76 1.14 -14.69
C GLN A 10 -16.56 1.47 -13.79
N PHE A 11 -15.44 0.78 -13.99
CA PHE A 11 -14.22 1.02 -13.22
C PHE A 11 -13.56 2.35 -13.60
N ASP A 12 -13.59 2.73 -14.88
CA ASP A 12 -13.11 4.03 -15.37
C ASP A 12 -13.93 5.19 -14.81
N ALA A 13 -15.26 5.05 -14.81
CA ALA A 13 -16.16 6.02 -14.20
C ALA A 13 -15.94 6.15 -12.70
N PHE A 14 -15.70 5.04 -11.99
CA PHE A 14 -15.38 5.07 -10.56
C PHE A 14 -14.05 5.76 -10.27
N TYR A 15 -13.00 5.42 -11.02
CA TYR A 15 -11.64 5.99 -10.83
C TYR A 15 -11.60 7.50 -11.14
N SER A 16 -12.32 7.93 -12.17
CA SER A 16 -12.32 9.33 -12.64
C SER A 16 -13.15 10.27 -11.76
N ARG A 17 -14.03 9.74 -10.90
CA ARG A 17 -14.83 10.55 -9.98
C ARG A 17 -13.93 11.18 -8.92
N PRO A 18 -14.02 12.49 -8.66
CA PRO A 18 -13.17 13.15 -7.66
C PRO A 18 -13.55 12.78 -6.23
N ASP A 19 -14.79 12.31 -6.00
CA ASP A 19 -15.40 12.02 -4.70
C ASP A 19 -15.32 10.53 -4.30
N THR A 20 -14.45 9.75 -4.96
CA THR A 20 -14.21 8.35 -4.66
C THR A 20 -12.80 8.12 -4.14
N PHE A 21 -12.63 7.06 -3.36
CA PHE A 21 -11.32 6.52 -2.99
C PHE A 21 -11.35 4.99 -3.14
N SER A 22 -10.20 4.35 -3.26
CA SER A 22 -10.09 2.89 -3.22
C SER A 22 -8.96 2.40 -2.34
N LEU A 23 -9.12 1.18 -1.85
CA LEU A 23 -8.13 0.46 -1.07
C LEU A 23 -7.98 -0.96 -1.62
N GLY A 24 -6.86 -1.24 -2.26
CA GLY A 24 -6.45 -2.58 -2.66
C GLY A 24 -5.51 -3.21 -1.63
N VAL A 25 -5.96 -4.26 -0.93
CA VAL A 25 -5.11 -5.00 0.03
C VAL A 25 -4.70 -6.35 -0.55
N CYS A 26 -3.40 -6.67 -0.52
CA CYS A 26 -2.81 -7.94 -0.97
C CYS A 26 -3.25 -8.33 -2.39
N ASN A 27 -4.21 -9.24 -2.59
CA ASN A 27 -4.73 -9.53 -3.94
C ASN A 27 -5.44 -8.32 -4.57
N GLY A 28 -6.06 -7.45 -3.78
CA GLY A 28 -6.60 -6.18 -4.25
C GLY A 28 -5.51 -5.23 -4.74
N CYS A 29 -4.35 -5.21 -4.07
CA CYS A 29 -3.18 -4.42 -4.48
C CYS A 29 -2.64 -4.89 -5.83
N GLN A 30 -2.51 -6.20 -6.02
CA GLN A 30 -2.15 -6.81 -7.31
C GLN A 30 -3.13 -6.39 -8.41
N LEU A 31 -4.44 -6.40 -8.12
CA LEU A 31 -5.46 -6.00 -9.08
C LEU A 31 -5.34 -4.50 -9.44
N GLU A 32 -5.26 -3.61 -8.46
CA GLU A 32 -5.16 -2.16 -8.70
C GLU A 32 -3.90 -1.79 -9.50
N ALA A 33 -2.77 -2.45 -9.21
CA ALA A 33 -1.55 -2.32 -10.00
C ALA A 33 -1.76 -2.81 -11.45
N LEU A 34 -2.42 -3.96 -11.65
CA LEU A 34 -2.74 -4.51 -12.98
C LEU A 34 -3.76 -3.67 -13.78
N LEU A 35 -4.57 -2.87 -13.08
CA LEU A 35 -5.49 -1.90 -13.65
C LEU A 35 -4.81 -0.55 -13.96
N GLY A 36 -3.55 -0.36 -13.58
CA GLY A 36 -2.79 0.87 -13.80
C GLY A 36 -3.24 2.05 -12.94
N TRP A 37 -3.82 1.79 -11.77
CA TRP A 37 -4.43 2.81 -10.88
C TRP A 37 -3.45 3.49 -9.92
N VAL A 38 -2.30 2.87 -9.67
CA VAL A 38 -1.33 3.34 -8.66
C VAL A 38 0.07 3.47 -9.24
N GLY A 39 0.89 4.33 -8.64
CA GLY A 39 2.28 4.55 -9.06
C GLY A 39 2.44 5.46 -10.28
N ASN A 40 1.36 6.02 -10.82
CA ASN A 40 1.42 7.05 -11.87
C ASN A 40 1.67 8.44 -11.22
N PRO A 41 2.77 9.15 -11.55
CA PRO A 41 3.09 10.47 -11.00
C PRO A 41 2.22 11.61 -11.53
N GLU A 42 1.41 11.37 -12.56
CA GLU A 42 0.53 12.38 -13.16
C GLU A 42 -0.91 12.23 -12.64
N ALA A 43 -1.38 13.25 -11.91
CA ALA A 43 -2.75 13.30 -11.44
C ALA A 43 -3.73 13.53 -12.61
N GLY A 44 -4.83 12.76 -12.64
CA GLY A 44 -5.82 12.82 -13.70
C GLY A 44 -5.36 12.26 -15.05
N ALA A 45 -4.15 11.68 -15.12
CA ALA A 45 -3.71 10.96 -16.30
C ALA A 45 -4.50 9.66 -16.50
N PRO A 46 -4.58 9.15 -17.75
CA PRO A 46 -5.08 7.81 -18.00
C PRO A 46 -4.33 6.75 -17.20
N ARG A 47 -4.93 5.56 -17.09
CA ARG A 47 -4.27 4.38 -16.53
C ARG A 47 -2.92 4.16 -17.20
N LEU A 48 -1.92 3.74 -16.42
CA LEU A 48 -0.63 3.33 -16.98
C LEU A 48 -0.84 2.18 -17.97
N SER A 49 -0.04 2.15 -19.03
CA SER A 49 -0.06 1.05 -19.99
C SER A 49 0.59 -0.21 -19.41
N ASP A 50 0.28 -1.37 -19.98
CA ASP A 50 0.77 -2.68 -19.49
C ASP A 50 2.30 -2.80 -19.52
N GLU A 51 2.92 -2.07 -20.45
CA GLU A 51 4.36 -2.02 -20.62
C GLU A 51 5.05 -1.20 -19.53
N ARG A 52 4.36 -0.23 -18.92
CA ARG A 52 4.93 0.68 -17.92
C ARG A 52 4.47 0.38 -16.50
N GLN A 53 3.22 -0.07 -16.32
CA GLN A 53 2.60 -0.17 -15.01
C GLN A 53 3.38 -1.10 -14.06
N PRO A 54 3.48 -0.74 -12.77
CA PRO A 54 4.04 -1.64 -11.77
C PRO A 54 3.17 -2.89 -11.64
N ARG A 55 3.78 -3.98 -11.19
CA ARG A 55 3.09 -5.23 -10.90
C ARG A 55 3.73 -5.90 -9.70
N PHE A 56 2.93 -6.68 -8.98
CA PHE A 56 3.41 -7.49 -7.87
C PHE A 56 3.59 -8.92 -8.36
N VAL A 57 4.82 -9.41 -8.30
CA VAL A 57 5.23 -10.71 -8.85
C VAL A 57 5.70 -11.63 -7.74
N HIS A 58 6.06 -12.88 -8.08
CA HIS A 58 6.63 -13.85 -7.15
C HIS A 58 7.72 -13.23 -6.27
N ASN A 59 7.63 -13.52 -4.97
CA ASN A 59 8.64 -13.14 -3.98
C ASN A 59 10.02 -13.67 -4.40
N ASP A 60 11.09 -12.93 -4.13
CA ASP A 60 12.46 -13.38 -4.42
C ASP A 60 12.85 -14.65 -3.65
N SER A 61 12.20 -14.90 -2.49
CA SER A 61 12.39 -16.15 -1.74
C SER A 61 11.83 -17.38 -2.46
N GLY A 62 10.99 -17.21 -3.48
CA GLY A 62 10.25 -18.29 -4.15
C GLY A 62 9.23 -18.99 -3.24
N ARG A 63 8.86 -18.38 -2.12
CA ARG A 63 7.96 -18.96 -1.10
C ARG A 63 6.83 -18.01 -0.74
N PHE A 64 5.74 -18.60 -0.25
CA PHE A 64 4.71 -17.85 0.46
C PHE A 64 5.25 -17.37 1.81
N GLU A 65 5.09 -16.08 2.09
CA GLU A 65 5.55 -15.46 3.33
C GLU A 65 4.34 -15.03 4.17
N CYS A 66 4.20 -15.66 5.35
CA CYS A 66 3.24 -15.28 6.38
C CYS A 66 4.02 -14.72 7.58
N ARG A 67 4.10 -13.39 7.71
CA ARG A 67 4.98 -12.74 8.69
C ARG A 67 4.30 -11.53 9.32
N TYR A 68 4.79 -11.17 10.50
CA TYR A 68 4.55 -9.87 11.08
C TYR A 68 5.84 -9.06 10.92
N VAL A 69 5.79 -7.98 10.16
CA VAL A 69 6.96 -7.17 9.77
C VAL A 69 6.75 -5.71 10.12
N GLY A 70 7.85 -4.96 10.24
CA GLY A 70 7.80 -3.51 10.36
C GLY A 70 7.59 -2.86 9.00
N VAL A 71 6.72 -1.85 8.94
CA VAL A 71 6.59 -0.95 7.80
C VAL A 71 6.66 0.50 8.25
N GLY A 72 7.37 1.32 7.50
CA GLY A 72 7.38 2.77 7.61
C GLY A 72 6.29 3.37 6.72
N VAL A 73 5.62 4.40 7.23
CA VAL A 73 4.73 5.26 6.45
C VAL A 73 5.53 6.49 6.02
N GLU A 74 5.68 6.70 4.71
CA GLU A 74 6.50 7.79 4.20
C GLU A 74 5.91 9.16 4.53
N ASP A 75 6.79 10.08 4.95
CA ASP A 75 6.43 11.49 5.07
C ASP A 75 6.09 12.08 3.69
N GLY A 76 5.02 12.88 3.65
CA GLY A 76 4.60 13.54 2.42
C GLY A 76 3.90 12.63 1.40
N SER A 77 3.53 11.40 1.77
CA SER A 77 2.64 10.59 0.94
C SER A 77 1.32 11.33 0.68
N PRO A 78 0.84 11.38 -0.58
CA PRO A 78 -0.43 12.03 -0.89
C PRO A 78 -1.64 11.21 -0.42
N SER A 79 -1.46 9.95 0.01
CA SER A 79 -2.58 9.05 0.28
C SER A 79 -3.51 9.57 1.37
N VAL A 80 -4.77 9.80 0.99
CA VAL A 80 -5.82 10.26 1.92
C VAL A 80 -6.08 9.24 3.03
N LEU A 81 -5.84 7.96 2.77
CA LEU A 81 -6.01 6.89 3.75
C LEU A 81 -4.88 6.84 4.79
N LEU A 82 -3.71 7.41 4.49
CA LEU A 82 -2.55 7.46 5.39
C LEU A 82 -2.35 8.85 6.01
N GLU A 83 -3.33 9.74 5.90
CA GLU A 83 -3.26 11.09 6.44
C GLU A 83 -2.97 11.09 7.96
N GLY A 84 -1.95 11.85 8.35
CA GLY A 84 -1.50 11.95 9.75
C GLY A 84 -0.75 10.72 10.27
N MET A 85 -0.41 9.75 9.42
CA MET A 85 0.39 8.57 9.78
C MET A 85 1.86 8.65 9.32
N GLY A 86 2.24 9.68 8.55
CA GLY A 86 3.60 9.89 8.06
C GLY A 86 4.65 9.89 9.18
N GLY A 87 5.79 9.24 8.90
CA GLY A 87 6.91 9.08 9.84
C GLY A 87 6.72 7.96 10.86
N ALA A 88 5.54 7.33 10.91
CA ALA A 88 5.31 6.20 11.80
C ALA A 88 5.98 4.92 11.29
N THR A 89 6.56 4.15 12.22
CA THR A 89 6.98 2.76 11.99
C THR A 89 6.02 1.83 12.72
N LEU A 90 5.32 0.98 11.98
CA LEU A 90 4.20 0.17 12.45
C LEU A 90 4.41 -1.31 12.13
N GLY A 91 4.05 -2.19 13.06
CA GLY A 91 3.99 -3.63 12.79
C GLY A 91 2.73 -4.00 12.00
N VAL A 92 2.84 -4.87 11.00
CA VAL A 92 1.71 -5.29 10.16
C VAL A 92 1.87 -6.73 9.67
N TRP A 93 0.74 -7.42 9.47
CA TRP A 93 0.71 -8.77 8.88
C TRP A 93 0.95 -8.73 7.37
N VAL A 94 1.77 -9.65 6.87
CA VAL A 94 1.91 -9.98 5.44
C VAL A 94 1.56 -11.44 5.22
N ALA A 95 0.92 -11.76 4.09
CA ALA A 95 0.49 -13.11 3.74
C ALA A 95 0.40 -13.27 2.21
N HIS A 96 1.54 -13.36 1.52
CA HIS A 96 1.57 -13.41 0.05
C HIS A 96 2.74 -14.27 -0.48
N GLY A 97 2.52 -14.91 -1.64
CA GLY A 97 3.59 -15.52 -2.47
C GLY A 97 4.03 -14.65 -3.64
N GLU A 98 3.22 -13.65 -3.99
CA GLU A 98 3.43 -12.74 -5.12
C GLU A 98 3.31 -11.27 -4.66
N GLY A 99 4.20 -10.85 -3.77
CA GLY A 99 4.20 -9.50 -3.21
C GLY A 99 5.36 -8.62 -3.62
N ARG A 100 6.24 -9.09 -4.52
CA ARG A 100 7.41 -8.30 -4.91
C ARG A 100 7.01 -7.23 -5.91
N ALA A 101 7.15 -5.96 -5.55
CA ALA A 101 6.96 -4.86 -6.47
C ALA A 101 7.99 -4.96 -7.61
N TYR A 102 7.50 -4.90 -8.84
CA TYR A 102 8.29 -4.93 -10.06
C TYR A 102 7.86 -3.79 -10.95
N PHE A 103 8.83 -2.94 -11.30
CA PHE A 103 8.66 -1.83 -12.23
C PHE A 103 9.36 -2.18 -13.54
N PRO A 104 8.62 -2.41 -14.64
CA PRO A 104 9.23 -2.62 -15.95
C PRO A 104 10.01 -1.38 -16.42
N ASP A 105 9.51 -0.20 -16.06
CA ASP A 105 10.08 1.10 -16.35
C ASP A 105 10.74 1.68 -15.09
N ILE A 106 12.08 1.70 -15.06
CA ILE A 106 12.83 2.21 -13.91
C ILE A 106 12.66 3.72 -13.72
N THR A 107 12.31 4.46 -14.77
CA THR A 107 12.06 5.90 -14.67
C THR A 107 10.77 6.16 -13.88
N LEU A 108 9.75 5.31 -14.09
CA LEU A 108 8.51 5.36 -13.33
C LEU A 108 8.74 5.06 -11.83
N LEU A 109 9.64 4.13 -11.50
CA LEU A 109 10.02 3.89 -10.10
C LEU A 109 10.60 5.17 -9.48
N ALA A 110 11.60 5.78 -10.13
CA ALA A 110 12.23 6.99 -9.61
C ALA A 110 11.24 8.16 -9.47
N GLU A 111 10.32 8.33 -10.43
CA GLU A 111 9.27 9.34 -10.37
C GLU A 111 8.27 9.08 -9.23
N ALA A 112 7.85 7.82 -9.06
CA ALA A 112 6.97 7.42 -7.98
C ALA A 112 7.60 7.68 -6.60
N GLU A 113 8.90 7.41 -6.45
CA GLU A 113 9.63 7.73 -5.22
C GLU A 113 9.75 9.24 -5.00
N ALA A 114 10.16 10.00 -6.03
CA ALA A 114 10.30 11.45 -5.94
C ALA A 114 8.98 12.17 -5.63
N LYS A 115 7.85 11.57 -6.00
CA LYS A 115 6.49 12.09 -5.76
C LYS A 115 5.84 11.53 -4.48
N GLY A 116 6.54 10.70 -3.71
CA GLY A 116 6.00 10.10 -2.48
C GLY A 116 4.88 9.08 -2.70
N LEU A 117 4.76 8.52 -3.91
CA LEU A 117 3.71 7.55 -4.25
C LEU A 117 3.99 6.17 -3.66
N ALA A 118 5.26 5.83 -3.43
CA ALA A 118 5.72 4.67 -2.67
C ALA A 118 5.44 4.85 -1.16
N CYS A 119 4.16 4.91 -0.80
CA CYS A 119 3.67 5.41 0.49
C CYS A 119 4.02 4.54 1.71
N LEU A 120 4.36 3.27 1.49
CA LEU A 120 4.73 2.33 2.54
C LEU A 120 5.99 1.59 2.17
N ARG A 121 6.91 1.44 3.13
CA ARG A 121 8.15 0.69 2.96
C ARG A 121 8.34 -0.34 4.05
N TYR A 122 8.81 -1.54 3.72
CA TYR A 122 9.38 -2.48 4.67
C TYR A 122 10.63 -1.86 5.29
N VAL A 123 10.75 -1.96 6.62
CA VAL A 123 11.84 -1.36 7.38
C VAL A 123 12.57 -2.38 8.25
N ASP A 124 13.84 -2.10 8.55
CA ASP A 124 14.64 -2.86 9.50
C ASP A 124 14.35 -2.47 10.97
N GLU A 125 15.10 -3.02 11.93
CA GLU A 125 14.89 -2.74 13.35
C GLU A 125 15.18 -1.28 13.74
N SER A 126 15.92 -0.52 12.90
CA SER A 126 16.18 0.90 13.11
C SER A 126 15.07 1.79 12.56
N GLY A 127 14.11 1.22 11.82
CA GLY A 127 13.07 1.96 11.10
C GLY A 127 13.51 2.46 9.72
N ALA A 128 14.69 2.07 9.25
CA ALA A 128 15.17 2.43 7.91
C ALA A 128 14.61 1.47 6.85
N ALA A 129 14.24 1.99 5.68
CA ALA A 129 13.78 1.17 4.56
C ALA A 129 14.82 0.11 4.18
N THR A 130 14.37 -1.12 3.91
CA THR A 130 15.28 -2.25 3.71
C THR A 130 14.84 -3.17 2.57
N GLU A 131 15.82 -3.77 1.91
CA GLU A 131 15.66 -4.88 0.96
C GLU A 131 16.09 -6.21 1.57
N ALA A 132 16.55 -6.22 2.82
CA ALA A 132 17.06 -7.41 3.48
C ALA A 132 15.92 -8.35 3.89
N TYR A 133 16.08 -9.63 3.55
CA TYR A 133 15.21 -10.70 4.04
C TYR A 133 15.55 -11.06 5.50
N PRO A 134 14.55 -11.29 6.39
CA PRO A 134 13.12 -11.34 6.13
C PRO A 134 12.33 -10.05 6.43
N GLN A 135 12.99 -8.95 6.83
CA GLN A 135 12.33 -7.67 7.15
C GLN A 135 11.58 -7.13 5.91
N ASN A 136 12.20 -7.22 4.74
CA ASN A 136 11.54 -7.20 3.45
C ASN A 136 11.26 -8.65 3.01
N PRO A 137 10.00 -9.13 3.12
CA PRO A 137 9.68 -10.54 2.92
C PRO A 137 9.69 -10.95 1.44
N ASN A 138 9.56 -10.01 0.50
CA ASN A 138 9.34 -10.32 -0.91
C ASN A 138 10.47 -9.85 -1.84
N GLY A 139 11.41 -9.03 -1.37
CA GLY A 139 12.50 -8.49 -2.18
C GLY A 139 12.10 -7.27 -3.01
N SER A 140 11.05 -6.53 -2.61
CA SER A 140 10.64 -5.32 -3.33
C SER A 140 11.75 -4.27 -3.29
N PRO A 141 12.05 -3.59 -4.42
CA PRO A 141 13.07 -2.55 -4.47
C PRO A 141 12.72 -1.40 -3.54
N ALA A 142 13.73 -0.79 -2.92
CA ALA A 142 13.62 0.29 -1.96
C ALA A 142 12.63 0.01 -0.80
N GLY A 143 12.38 -1.27 -0.50
CA GLY A 143 11.43 -1.69 0.52
C GLY A 143 9.97 -1.50 0.16
N ILE A 144 9.59 -1.16 -1.08
CA ILE A 144 8.19 -0.80 -1.41
C ILE A 144 7.19 -1.87 -0.97
N ALA A 145 6.25 -1.48 -0.10
CA ALA A 145 5.18 -2.32 0.42
C ALA A 145 3.78 -1.85 -0.01
N GLY A 146 3.68 -0.61 -0.51
CA GLY A 146 2.44 -0.04 -1.04
C GLY A 146 2.69 1.18 -1.94
N LEU A 147 1.74 1.42 -2.83
CA LEU A 147 1.73 2.52 -3.80
C LEU A 147 0.39 3.24 -3.74
N CYS A 148 0.37 4.54 -4.05
CA CYS A 148 -0.84 5.30 -4.22
C CYS A 148 -0.90 6.04 -5.57
N SER A 149 -2.08 6.55 -5.92
CA SER A 149 -2.27 7.47 -7.05
C SER A 149 -1.70 8.86 -6.73
N ALA A 150 -1.36 9.66 -7.75
CA ALA A 150 -0.84 11.01 -7.57
C ALA A 150 -1.79 11.98 -6.84
N ASP A 151 -3.11 11.74 -6.91
CA ASP A 151 -4.12 12.48 -6.15
C ASP A 151 -4.42 11.85 -4.78
N GLY A 152 -3.74 10.76 -4.42
CA GLY A 152 -3.82 10.12 -3.11
C GLY A 152 -5.08 9.30 -2.83
N ARG A 153 -6.07 9.28 -3.73
CA ARG A 153 -7.38 8.65 -3.49
C ARG A 153 -7.36 7.13 -3.62
N HIS A 154 -6.41 6.58 -4.37
CA HIS A 154 -6.29 5.14 -4.59
C HIS A 154 -5.03 4.62 -3.92
N LEU A 155 -5.18 3.68 -2.98
CA LEU A 155 -4.07 3.09 -2.23
C LEU A 155 -4.06 1.57 -2.43
N ALA A 156 -2.93 1.06 -2.93
CA ALA A 156 -2.68 -0.36 -3.10
C ALA A 156 -1.54 -0.77 -2.16
N MET A 157 -1.76 -1.74 -1.27
CA MET A 157 -0.72 -2.22 -0.35
C MET A 157 -0.73 -3.74 -0.18
N MET A 158 0.46 -4.34 -0.09
CA MET A 158 0.62 -5.78 0.14
C MET A 158 0.36 -6.23 1.58
N PRO A 159 0.75 -5.45 2.62
CA PRO A 159 0.40 -5.78 4.00
C PRO A 159 -1.10 -5.68 4.29
N HIS A 160 -1.55 -6.34 5.35
CA HIS A 160 -2.95 -6.50 5.76
C HIS A 160 -3.31 -5.64 6.99
N PRO A 161 -3.60 -4.33 6.83
CA PRO A 161 -3.96 -3.46 7.95
C PRO A 161 -5.30 -3.84 8.58
N GLU A 162 -6.20 -4.47 7.81
CA GLU A 162 -7.49 -5.00 8.26
C GLU A 162 -7.35 -6.22 9.17
N ARG A 163 -6.16 -6.83 9.23
CA ARG A 163 -5.80 -7.87 10.20
C ARG A 163 -5.06 -7.29 11.41
N CYS A 164 -4.94 -5.97 11.51
CA CYS A 164 -4.11 -5.31 12.50
C CYS A 164 -4.82 -4.15 13.20
N TYR A 165 -6.14 -3.95 13.10
CA TYR A 165 -6.82 -2.75 13.62
C TYR A 165 -7.14 -2.77 15.13
N LEU A 166 -7.01 -3.92 15.80
CA LEU A 166 -7.15 -4.07 17.25
C LEU A 166 -5.91 -4.71 17.87
N HIS A 167 -5.64 -4.38 19.14
CA HIS A 167 -4.50 -4.90 19.88
C HIS A 167 -4.46 -6.44 19.95
N TRP A 168 -5.60 -7.12 20.10
CA TRP A 168 -5.62 -8.60 20.16
C TRP A 168 -5.13 -9.27 18.87
N GLN A 169 -5.12 -8.55 17.76
CA GLN A 169 -4.67 -9.05 16.45
C GLN A 169 -3.16 -8.87 16.25
N LEU A 170 -2.50 -8.09 17.12
CA LEU A 170 -1.06 -7.83 17.03
C LEU A 170 -0.30 -8.88 17.84
N PRO A 171 0.70 -9.58 17.27
CA PRO A 171 1.50 -10.55 18.00
C PRO A 171 2.47 -9.87 18.97
N HIS A 172 2.76 -8.59 18.77
CA HIS A 172 3.61 -7.78 19.63
C HIS A 172 3.07 -6.36 19.74
N ILE A 173 3.05 -5.84 20.96
CA ILE A 173 2.77 -4.44 21.30
C ILE A 173 3.84 -4.00 22.30
N PRO A 174 4.48 -2.82 22.11
CA PRO A 174 5.37 -2.24 23.11
C PRO A 174 4.71 -2.15 24.48
N ARG A 175 5.44 -2.55 25.53
CA ARG A 175 4.87 -2.69 26.89
C ARG A 175 4.32 -1.35 27.42
N GLU A 176 4.97 -0.25 27.05
CA GLU A 176 4.63 1.12 27.39
C GLU A 176 3.28 1.59 26.84
N LEU A 177 2.78 1.00 25.76
CA LEU A 177 1.46 1.33 25.20
C LEU A 177 0.32 0.65 25.96
N GLY A 178 0.64 -0.36 26.77
CA GLY A 178 -0.35 -1.17 27.48
C GLY A 178 -1.13 -2.10 26.52
N TRP A 179 -1.30 -3.35 26.94
CA TRP A 179 -2.14 -4.28 26.19
C TRP A 179 -3.57 -4.27 26.74
N ASP A 180 -4.53 -3.96 25.88
CA ASP A 180 -5.97 -4.11 26.09
C ASP A 180 -6.53 -4.72 24.79
N PRO A 181 -7.14 -5.90 24.81
CA PRO A 181 -7.59 -6.57 23.59
C PRO A 181 -8.61 -5.75 22.80
N LYS A 182 -9.34 -4.83 23.43
CA LYS A 182 -10.36 -3.99 22.75
C LYS A 182 -9.79 -2.66 22.28
N ALA A 183 -8.57 -2.31 22.66
CA ALA A 183 -7.97 -1.06 22.26
C ALA A 183 -7.63 -1.07 20.76
N PRO A 184 -7.81 0.08 20.09
CA PRO A 184 -7.48 0.23 18.68
C PRO A 184 -5.98 0.24 18.49
N SER A 185 -5.50 -0.38 17.42
CA SER A 185 -4.12 -0.19 16.98
C SER A 185 -3.98 1.10 16.14
N PRO A 186 -2.75 1.51 15.81
CA PRO A 186 -2.51 2.58 14.85
C PRO A 186 -3.17 2.34 13.48
N TRP A 187 -3.33 1.10 13.03
CA TRP A 187 -3.96 0.79 11.72
C TRP A 187 -5.45 1.10 11.68
N LEU A 188 -6.13 1.24 12.84
CA LEU A 188 -7.52 1.72 12.83
C LEU A 188 -7.63 3.14 12.23
N ARG A 189 -6.58 3.97 12.40
CA ARG A 189 -6.55 5.33 11.87
C ARG A 189 -6.78 5.39 10.37
N MET A 190 -6.25 4.42 9.62
CA MET A 190 -6.42 4.35 8.17
C MET A 190 -7.90 4.23 7.77
N PHE A 191 -8.68 3.43 8.49
CA PHE A 191 -10.12 3.28 8.25
C PHE A 191 -10.92 4.50 8.72
N GLN A 192 -10.46 5.18 9.77
CA GLN A 192 -11.02 6.46 10.21
C GLN A 192 -10.78 7.57 9.17
N ASN A 193 -9.58 7.62 8.57
CA ASN A 193 -9.28 8.55 7.48
C ASN A 193 -10.21 8.32 6.28
N ALA A 194 -10.51 7.05 5.95
CA ALA A 194 -11.51 6.70 4.94
C ALA A 194 -12.90 7.30 5.26
N ARG A 195 -13.32 7.26 6.54
CA ARG A 195 -14.58 7.88 6.99
C ARG A 195 -14.53 9.39 6.90
N THR A 196 -13.42 10.00 7.31
CA THR A 196 -13.19 11.46 7.27
C THR A 196 -13.25 11.98 5.83
N PHE A 197 -12.63 11.27 4.88
CA PHE A 197 -12.69 11.64 3.46
C PHE A 197 -14.13 11.79 2.97
N LEU A 198 -15.03 10.87 3.36
CA LEU A 198 -16.45 10.93 3.00
C LEU A 198 -17.22 12.08 3.67
N ASP A 199 -16.70 12.66 4.76
CA ASP A 199 -17.31 13.82 5.42
C ASP A 199 -16.84 15.16 4.83
N THR A 200 -15.71 15.17 4.12
CA THR A 200 -15.07 16.39 3.60
C THR A 200 -15.36 16.66 2.12
N MET A 201 -16.07 15.76 1.43
CA MET A 201 -16.46 15.86 0.02
C MET A 201 -17.93 16.23 -0.13
#